data_AF-A0A838ICZ6-F1
#
_entry.id   AF-A0A838ICZ6-F1
#
_cell.length_a   1.000
_cell.length_b   1.000
_cell.length_c   1.000
_cell.angle_alpha   90.00
_cell.angle_beta   90.00
_cell.angle_gamma   90.00
#
_symmetry.space_group_name_H-M   'P 1'
#
loop_
_entity.id
_entity.type
_entity.pdbx_description
1 polymer ?
#
loop_
_entity_poly.entity_id
_entity_poly.type
_entity_poly.pdbx_seq_one_letter_code
_entity_poly.pdbx_strand_id
1 'polypeptide(L)'
;MPDPSRRAVVTGIGVVAPNGIGTADWWQATLAGQTGIGPIARFDASGYPVRLAGEVKGFEAEDWIERRLIVQTDHWTHMALAA
;
A
#
# COMPACT_ATOMS: atom_id res chain seq x y z
N MET A 1 16.21 10.91 28.14
CA MET A 1 15.35 9.70 28.14
C MET A 1 13.90 10.16 28.11
N PRO A 2 13.02 9.58 27.28
CA PRO A 2 11.60 9.93 27.32
C PRO A 2 11.01 9.62 28.71
N ASP A 3 10.03 10.43 29.13
CA ASP A 3 9.35 10.29 30.42
C ASP A 3 8.59 8.95 30.49
N PRO A 4 8.88 8.08 31.49
CA PRO A 4 8.22 6.78 31.64
C PRO A 4 6.70 6.89 31.90
N SER A 5 6.19 8.06 32.28
CA SER A 5 4.76 8.31 32.45
C SER A 5 4.03 8.62 31.13
N ARG A 6 4.75 9.03 30.08
CA ARG A 6 4.17 9.38 28.78
C ARG A 6 4.09 8.16 27.88
N ARG A 7 2.92 7.54 27.84
CA ARG A 7 2.64 6.39 26.97
C ARG A 7 2.18 6.87 25.59
N ALA A 8 2.90 6.47 24.55
CA ALA A 8 2.42 6.61 23.18
C ALA A 8 1.33 5.55 22.92
N VAL A 9 0.32 5.94 22.14
CA VAL A 9 -0.75 5.06 21.67
C VAL A 9 -0.93 5.23 20.17
N VAL A 10 -1.41 4.18 19.50
CA VAL A 10 -1.76 4.23 18.08
C VAL A 10 -3.22 4.65 17.97
N THR A 11 -3.48 5.80 17.35
CA THR A 11 -4.84 6.37 17.21
C THR A 11 -5.38 6.27 15.79
N GLY A 12 -4.55 5.87 14.82
CA GLY A 12 -4.93 5.74 13.42
C GLY A 12 -3.99 4.81 12.67
N ILE A 13 -4.53 4.13 11.67
CA ILE A 13 -3.82 3.25 10.74
C ILE A 13 -4.46 3.48 9.36
N GLY A 14 -3.65 3.85 8.37
CA GLY A 14 -3.99 3.73 6.96
C GLY A 14 -3.18 2.61 6.31
N VAL A 15 -3.77 1.97 5.31
CA VAL A 15 -3.19 0.80 4.66
C VAL A 15 -3.41 0.88 3.16
N VAL A 16 -2.34 0.70 2.40
CA VAL A 16 -2.36 0.46 0.96
C VAL A 16 -1.52 -0.79 0.73
N ALA A 17 -2.18 -1.93 0.50
CA ALA A 17 -1.53 -3.24 0.43
C ALA A 17 -2.09 -4.10 -0.72
N PRO A 18 -1.31 -5.08 -1.23
CA PRO A 18 -1.73 -5.91 -2.37
C PRO A 18 -2.99 -6.76 -2.13
N ASN A 19 -3.30 -7.04 -0.87
CA ASN A 19 -4.48 -7.79 -0.43
C ASN A 19 -5.63 -6.90 0.06
N GLY A 20 -5.48 -5.57 0.02
CA GLY A 20 -6.55 -4.63 0.39
C GLY A 20 -6.07 -3.19 0.51
N ILE A 21 -6.87 -2.25 0.00
CA ILE A 21 -6.70 -0.81 0.21
C ILE A 21 -7.69 -0.38 1.30
N GLY A 22 -7.19 0.30 2.32
CA GLY A 22 -7.94 0.62 3.53
C GLY A 22 -7.86 -0.47 4.60
N THR A 23 -7.97 -0.03 5.85
CA THR A 23 -7.72 -0.85 7.03
C THR A 23 -8.71 -2.00 7.18
N ALA A 24 -9.98 -1.79 6.83
CA ALA A 24 -11.02 -2.82 6.95
C ALA A 24 -10.78 -3.97 5.96
N ASP A 25 -10.60 -3.65 4.68
CA ASP A 25 -10.42 -4.65 3.62
C ASP A 25 -9.14 -5.44 3.80
N TRP A 26 -8.02 -4.74 4.08
CA TRP A 26 -6.75 -5.38 4.40
C TRP A 26 -6.85 -6.32 5.62
N TRP A 27 -7.53 -5.89 6.68
CA TRP A 27 -7.66 -6.69 7.90
C TRP A 27 -8.49 -7.95 7.66
N GLN A 28 -9.63 -7.84 6.97
CA GLN A 28 -10.46 -8.99 6.62
C GLN A 28 -9.70 -9.99 5.73
N ALA A 29 -9.01 -9.49 4.70
CA ALA A 29 -8.21 -10.33 3.81
C ALA A 29 -7.09 -11.05 4.58
N THR A 30 -6.42 -10.36 5.51
CA THR A 30 -5.37 -10.93 6.35
C THR A 30 -5.90 -12.05 7.24
N LEU A 31 -7.04 -11.84 7.92
CA LEU A 31 -7.68 -12.87 8.74
C LEU A 31 -8.15 -14.07 7.93
N ALA A 32 -8.58 -13.86 6.68
CA ALA A 32 -9.00 -14.90 5.76
C ALA A 32 -7.83 -15.62 5.07
N GLY A 33 -6.57 -15.23 5.33
CA GLY A 33 -5.40 -15.80 4.66
C GLY A 33 -5.32 -15.49 3.16
N GLN A 34 -5.98 -14.43 2.71
CA GLN A 34 -5.98 -14.02 1.30
C GLN A 34 -4.64 -13.36 0.95
N THR A 35 -4.05 -13.82 -0.15
CA THR A 35 -2.78 -13.30 -0.66
C THR A 35 -3.01 -12.36 -1.84
N GLY A 36 -2.24 -11.27 -1.89
CA GLY A 36 -2.19 -10.36 -3.04
C GLY A 36 -1.09 -10.71 -4.06
N ILE A 37 -0.38 -11.82 -3.88
CA ILE A 37 0.68 -12.24 -4.80
C ILE A 37 0.08 -12.79 -6.09
N GLY A 38 0.50 -12.25 -7.23
CA GLY A 38 0.10 -12.73 -8.55
C GLY A 38 1.16 -12.40 -9.61
N PRO A 39 0.87 -12.68 -10.89
CA PRO A 39 1.74 -12.30 -12.00
C PRO A 39 2.01 -10.80 -12.02
N ILE A 40 3.24 -10.40 -12.31
CA ILE A 40 3.61 -9.01 -12.57
C ILE A 40 2.84 -8.54 -13.81
N ALA A 41 2.07 -7.46 -13.66
CA ALA A 41 1.27 -6.87 -14.73
C ALA A 41 1.73 -5.46 -15.11
N ARG A 42 2.58 -4.82 -14.28
CA ARG A 42 3.06 -3.45 -14.53
C ARG A 42 4.10 -3.32 -15.64
N PHE A 43 4.77 -4.41 -15.99
CA PHE A 43 5.74 -4.45 -17.09
C PHE A 43 5.88 -5.89 -17.63
N ASP A 44 6.53 -6.05 -18.79
CA ASP A 44 6.85 -7.36 -19.34
C ASP A 44 7.95 -8.05 -18.51
N ALA A 45 7.54 -8.97 -17.65
CA ALA A 45 8.43 -9.75 -16.79
C ALA A 45 8.95 -11.05 -17.45
N SER A 46 8.69 -11.30 -18.74
CA SER A 46 9.02 -12.58 -19.38
C SER A 46 10.51 -12.96 -19.34
N GLY A 47 11.39 -11.96 -19.40
CA GLY A 47 12.86 -12.12 -19.34
C GLY A 47 13.43 -12.36 -17.94
N TYR A 48 12.61 -12.29 -16.88
CA TYR A 48 13.09 -12.39 -15.49
C TYR A 48 12.85 -13.79 -14.89
N PRO A 49 13.73 -14.24 -13.96
CA PRO A 49 13.56 -15.50 -13.24
C PRO A 49 12.39 -15.47 -12.26
N VAL A 50 11.99 -14.28 -11.80
CA VAL A 50 10.86 -14.07 -10.90
C VAL A 50 9.82 -13.22 -11.64
N ARG A 51 8.57 -13.70 -11.66
CA ARG A 51 7.46 -13.10 -12.41
C ARG A 51 6.21 -12.88 -11.57
N LEU A 52 6.36 -13.01 -10.25
CA LEU A 52 5.29 -12.86 -9.27
C LEU A 52 5.61 -11.66 -8.39
N ALA A 53 4.60 -10.86 -8.07
CA ALA A 53 4.70 -9.73 -7.16
C ALA A 53 3.37 -9.51 -6.40
N GLY A 54 3.45 -8.83 -5.26
CA GLY A 54 2.28 -8.25 -4.60
C GLY A 54 2.05 -6.85 -5.16
N GLU A 55 1.36 -6.75 -6.28
CA GLU A 55 0.99 -5.45 -6.84
C GLU A 55 -0.28 -4.93 -6.14
N VAL A 56 -0.25 -3.65 -5.73
CA VAL A 56 -1.48 -2.97 -5.29
C VAL A 56 -2.32 -2.67 -6.53
N LYS A 57 -3.50 -3.28 -6.59
CA LYS A 57 -4.45 -3.17 -7.70
C LYS A 57 -5.55 -2.16 -7.35
N GLY A 58 -6.00 -1.39 -8.34
CA GLY A 58 -7.08 -0.42 -8.17
C GLY A 58 -6.74 0.81 -7.32
N PHE A 59 -5.44 1.08 -7.12
CA PHE A 59 -5.00 2.33 -6.51
C PHE A 59 -4.89 3.42 -7.57
N GLU A 60 -5.73 4.45 -7.45
CA GLU A 60 -5.70 5.65 -8.28
C GLU A 60 -5.24 6.83 -7.42
N ALA A 61 -4.15 7.48 -7.81
CA ALA A 61 -3.53 8.54 -6.99
C ALA A 61 -4.42 9.79 -6.92
N GLU A 62 -5.19 10.05 -7.97
CA GLU A 62 -6.09 11.18 -8.14
C GLU A 62 -7.22 11.23 -7.10
N ASP A 63 -7.55 10.10 -6.49
CA ASP A 63 -8.59 10.02 -5.47
C ASP A 63 -8.13 10.56 -4.10
N TRP A 64 -6.80 10.65 -3.88
CA TRP A 64 -6.20 10.94 -2.57
C TRP A 64 -5.22 12.11 -2.59
N ILE A 65 -4.64 12.43 -3.74
CA ILE A 65 -3.48 13.32 -3.83
C ILE A 65 -3.77 14.46 -4.81
N GLU A 66 -3.35 15.66 -4.44
CA GLU A 66 -3.41 16.81 -5.33
C GLU A 66 -2.57 16.58 -6.60
N ARG A 67 -3.14 16.88 -7.77
CA ARG A 67 -2.51 16.69 -9.09
C ARG A 67 -1.07 17.21 -9.18
N ARG A 68 -0.76 18.31 -8.51
CA ARG A 68 0.60 18.88 -8.49
C ARG A 68 1.62 17.91 -7.88
N LEU A 69 1.25 17.23 -6.80
CA LEU A 69 2.11 16.26 -6.13
C LEU A 69 2.24 14.97 -6.94
N ILE A 70 1.17 14.53 -7.62
CA ILE A 70 1.19 13.33 -8.47
C ILE A 70 2.28 13.43 -9.54
N VAL A 71 2.37 14.58 -10.23
CA VAL A 71 3.36 14.80 -11.30
C VAL A 71 4.80 14.88 -10.76
N GLN A 72 4.98 15.28 -9.50
CA GLN A 72 6.29 15.53 -8.90
C GLN A 72 6.84 14.34 -8.12
N THR A 73 6.04 13.30 -7.91
CA THR A 73 6.39 12.17 -7.03
C THR A 73 6.15 10.85 -7.72
N ASP A 74 6.86 9.82 -7.28
CA ASP A 74 6.76 8.49 -7.84
C ASP A 74 5.59 7.70 -7.23
N HIS A 75 5.29 6.55 -7.82
CA HIS A 75 4.15 5.73 -7.42
C HIS A 75 4.22 5.20 -5.97
N TRP A 76 5.43 4.95 -5.44
CA TRP A 76 5.56 4.56 -4.02
C TRP A 76 5.19 5.73 -3.10
N THR A 77 5.65 6.93 -3.43
CA THR A 77 5.29 8.14 -2.68
C THR A 77 3.78 8.39 -2.73
N HIS A 78 3.10 8.08 -3.84
CA HIS A 78 1.64 8.19 -3.90
C HIS A 78 0.96 7.30 -2.87
N MET A 79 1.35 6.02 -2.79
CA MET A 79 0.78 5.09 -1.80
C MET A 79 1.06 5.55 -0.36
N ALA A 80 2.23 6.13 -0.10
CA ALA A 80 2.59 6.66 1.22
C ALA A 80 1.82 7.93 1.60
N LEU A 81 1.46 8.78 0.63
CA LEU A 81 0.65 9.98 0.88
C LEU A 81 -0.83 9.66 1.10
N ALA A 82 -1.31 8.55 0.53
CA ALA A 82 -2.70 8.11 0.66
C ALA A 82 -2.98 7.32 1.96
N ALA A 83 -1.94 6.87 2.67
CA ALA A 83 -2.03 5.98 3.83
C ALA A 83 -1.59 6.65 5.14
#